data_AF-A0A0G1R273-F1
#
_entry.id   AF-A0A0G1R273-F1
#
_cell.length_a   1.000
_cell.length_b   1.000
_cell.length_c   1.000
_cell.angle_alpha   90.00
_cell.angle_beta   90.00
_cell.angle_gamma   90.00
#
_symmetry.space_group_name_H-M   'P 1'
#
loop_
_entity.id
_entity.type
_entity.pdbx_description
1 polymer ?
#
loop_
_entity_poly.entity_id
_entity_poly.type
_entity_poly.pdbx_seq_one_letter_code
_entity_poly.pdbx_strand_id
1 'polypeptide(L)'
;MLTVYYYSVEIVQEAMEKGQKTIVSRKKSRQWYVIGIDEAGRGPLAGPVVVAGICVQNAGGAVSAHRAFSALEFDSFFNGIRDSKKISEKKREEWYRKITKNPAIQWAVAVVDHDVIDRINILQATNRGVHDVYKKLSFSASVPALLDGGLSLPKPAPFQAIIKGDEKIPLISAASIIAKVTRDRIMRKLHKKYPRYRFDLHKGYGTKLHRKLIKRFGRSQVHRRSFQIS
;
A
#
# COMPACT_ATOMS: atom_id res chain seq x y z
N MET A 1 -22.85 1.96 10.27
CA MET A 1 -22.23 0.68 9.89
C MET A 1 -21.86 0.78 8.41
N LEU A 2 -20.59 1.02 8.07
CA LEU A 2 -20.16 1.16 6.67
C LEU A 2 -20.14 -0.23 6.04
N THR A 3 -21.19 -0.56 5.30
CA THR A 3 -21.25 -1.73 4.43
C THR A 3 -20.15 -1.60 3.38
N VAL A 4 -19.10 -2.41 3.51
CA VAL A 4 -18.09 -2.54 2.45
C VAL A 4 -18.76 -3.32 1.33
N TYR A 5 -19.25 -2.62 0.32
CA TYR A 5 -19.80 -3.24 -0.87
C TYR A 5 -18.64 -3.88 -1.63
N TYR A 6 -18.72 -5.20 -1.80
CA TYR A 6 -17.79 -5.92 -2.65
C TYR A 6 -18.37 -5.97 -4.05
N TYR A 7 -17.65 -5.39 -5.00
CA TYR A 7 -18.15 -5.15 -6.35
C TYR A 7 -17.67 -6.26 -7.28
N SER A 8 -18.57 -6.76 -8.14
CA SER A 8 -18.14 -7.57 -9.29
C SER A 8 -17.39 -6.67 -10.28
N VAL A 9 -16.47 -7.26 -11.05
CA VAL A 9 -15.68 -6.56 -12.08
C VAL A 9 -16.59 -5.76 -13.02
N GLU A 10 -17.71 -6.36 -13.42
CA GLU A 10 -18.75 -5.78 -14.28
C GLU A 10 -19.42 -4.53 -13.67
N ILE A 11 -19.70 -4.53 -12.35
CA ILE A 11 -20.37 -3.41 -11.67
C ILE A 11 -19.42 -2.22 -11.47
N VAL A 12 -18.13 -2.47 -11.19
CA VAL A 12 -17.12 -1.40 -11.12
C VAL A 12 -16.93 -0.77 -12.50
N GLN A 13 -16.90 -1.58 -13.55
CA GLN A 13 -16.70 -1.12 -14.91
C GLN A 13 -17.90 -0.30 -15.42
N GLU A 14 -19.13 -0.76 -15.17
CA GLU A 14 -20.36 -0.04 -15.51
C GLU A 14 -20.53 1.27 -14.69
N ALA A 15 -20.00 1.30 -13.45
CA ALA A 15 -19.92 2.50 -12.62
C ALA A 15 -18.96 3.56 -13.13
N MET A 16 -17.80 3.11 -13.61
CA MET A 16 -16.78 3.96 -14.20
C MET A 16 -17.23 4.55 -15.53
N GLU A 17 -17.94 3.78 -16.36
CA GLU A 17 -18.48 4.24 -17.65
C GLU A 17 -19.63 5.25 -17.50
N LYS A 18 -20.43 5.15 -16.43
CA LYS A 18 -21.60 6.02 -16.19
C LYS A 18 -21.33 7.24 -15.29
N GLY A 19 -20.10 7.45 -14.83
CA GLY A 19 -19.72 8.63 -14.01
C GLY A 19 -20.43 8.74 -12.65
N GLN A 20 -21.02 7.65 -12.14
CA GLN A 20 -21.84 7.67 -10.93
C GLN A 20 -20.97 7.52 -9.68
N LYS A 21 -21.18 8.41 -8.70
CA LYS A 21 -20.48 8.40 -7.39
C LYS A 21 -20.93 7.27 -6.45
N THR A 22 -22.06 6.62 -6.74
CA THR A 22 -22.60 5.50 -5.99
C THR A 22 -23.36 4.60 -6.96
N ILE A 23 -22.93 3.35 -7.11
CA ILE A 23 -23.68 2.34 -7.86
C ILE A 23 -24.35 1.38 -6.89
N VAL A 24 -25.68 1.45 -6.87
CA VAL A 24 -26.56 0.49 -6.22
C VAL A 24 -27.02 -0.48 -7.30
N SER A 25 -26.36 -1.64 -7.41
CA SER A 25 -26.84 -2.74 -8.23
C SER A 25 -26.42 -4.06 -7.61
N ARG A 26 -27.40 -4.83 -7.11
CA ARG A 26 -27.21 -6.23 -6.71
C ARG A 26 -27.17 -7.09 -7.97
N LYS A 27 -25.99 -7.34 -8.53
CA LYS A 27 -25.77 -8.56 -9.32
C LYS A 27 -24.79 -9.46 -8.58
N LYS A 28 -25.32 -10.62 -8.16
CA LYS A 28 -24.60 -11.71 -7.48
C LYS A 28 -23.48 -12.25 -8.38
N SER A 29 -22.30 -11.64 -8.42
CA SER A 29 -21.11 -12.40 -8.81
C SER A 29 -20.78 -13.35 -7.65
N ARG A 30 -20.81 -14.65 -7.92
CA ARG A 30 -20.45 -15.69 -6.94
C ARG A 30 -18.98 -15.66 -6.52
N GLN A 31 -18.13 -14.86 -7.15
CA GLN A 31 -16.71 -14.74 -6.78
C GLN A 31 -16.20 -13.36 -7.17
N TRP A 32 -15.43 -12.70 -6.31
CA TRP A 32 -14.78 -11.43 -6.62
C TRP A 32 -13.37 -11.37 -6.05
N TYR A 33 -12.52 -10.59 -6.70
CA TYR A 33 -11.17 -10.26 -6.27
C TYR A 33 -11.05 -8.75 -6.18
N VAL A 34 -10.35 -8.26 -5.16
CA VAL A 34 -10.04 -6.83 -5.04
C VAL A 34 -8.66 -6.67 -4.45
N ILE A 35 -7.91 -5.73 -5.02
CA ILE A 35 -6.57 -5.38 -4.57
C ILE A 35 -6.65 -4.06 -3.81
N GLY A 36 -6.12 -4.00 -2.59
CA GLY A 36 -5.84 -2.73 -1.90
C GLY A 36 -4.36 -2.38 -2.01
N ILE A 37 -4.02 -1.15 -2.38
CA ILE A 37 -2.64 -0.68 -2.53
C ILE A 37 -2.43 0.63 -1.77
N ASP A 38 -1.31 0.73 -1.06
CA ASP A 38 -0.84 1.93 -0.37
C ASP A 38 0.70 2.00 -0.41
N GLU A 39 1.26 3.18 -0.09
CA GLU A 39 2.69 3.43 -0.04
C GLU A 39 3.19 3.96 1.30
N ALA A 40 4.49 3.75 1.55
CA ALA A 40 5.22 4.40 2.62
C ALA A 40 6.47 5.07 2.06
N GLY A 41 6.74 6.29 2.53
CA GLY A 41 8.02 6.95 2.28
C GLY A 41 8.05 7.93 1.11
N ARG A 42 6.96 8.64 0.81
CA ARG A 42 7.00 9.72 -0.19
C ARG A 42 7.74 10.98 0.28
N GLY A 43 7.46 11.46 1.48
CA GLY A 43 8.08 12.69 2.04
C GLY A 43 9.54 12.64 2.55
N PRO A 44 10.12 11.48 2.94
CA PRO A 44 11.50 11.40 3.43
C PRO A 44 12.57 11.93 2.48
N LEU A 45 13.62 12.54 3.05
CA LEU A 45 14.81 13.03 2.33
C LEU A 45 15.77 11.89 1.94
N ALA A 46 15.59 10.70 2.49
CA ALA A 46 16.47 9.55 2.26
C ALA A 46 15.71 8.22 2.24
N GLY A 47 16.30 7.27 1.51
CA GLY A 47 15.79 5.91 1.34
C GLY A 47 14.68 5.80 0.29
N PRO A 48 14.15 4.58 0.09
CA PRO A 48 13.19 4.29 -0.96
C PRO A 48 11.77 4.76 -0.60
N VAL A 49 10.92 4.79 -1.62
CA VAL A 49 9.46 4.64 -1.45
C VAL A 49 9.14 3.15 -1.55
N VAL A 50 8.29 2.65 -0.65
CA VAL A 50 7.86 1.27 -0.63
C VAL A 50 6.37 1.25 -0.91
N VAL A 51 5.95 0.50 -1.91
CA VAL A 51 4.54 0.27 -2.23
C VAL A 51 4.22 -1.17 -1.84
N ALA A 52 3.05 -1.38 -1.24
CA ALA A 52 2.57 -2.72 -0.95
C ALA A 52 1.13 -2.86 -1.41
N GLY A 53 0.75 -4.09 -1.74
CA GLY A 53 -0.61 -4.43 -2.10
C GLY A 53 -1.04 -5.74 -1.47
N ILE A 54 -2.34 -5.86 -1.29
CA ILE A 54 -2.99 -7.07 -0.78
C ILE A 54 -4.14 -7.42 -1.71
N CYS A 55 -4.22 -8.66 -2.13
CA CYS A 55 -5.36 -9.23 -2.84
C CYS A 55 -6.07 -10.23 -1.93
N VAL A 56 -7.40 -10.11 -1.89
CA VAL A 56 -8.28 -11.11 -1.28
C VAL A 56 -9.34 -11.52 -2.30
N GLN A 57 -9.80 -12.75 -2.15
CA GLN A 57 -10.84 -13.36 -2.96
C GLN A 57 -12.01 -13.77 -2.08
N ASN A 58 -13.24 -13.54 -2.51
CA ASN A 58 -14.43 -14.09 -1.86
C ASN A 58 -15.01 -15.26 -2.64
N ALA A 59 -15.35 -16.34 -1.95
CA ALA A 59 -16.09 -17.47 -2.51
C ALA A 59 -17.56 -17.43 -2.08
N GLY A 60 -18.44 -17.13 -3.02
CA GLY A 60 -19.88 -17.33 -2.92
C GLY A 60 -20.27 -18.77 -3.32
N GLY A 61 -20.02 -19.73 -2.43
CA GLY A 61 -20.55 -21.10 -2.50
C GLY A 61 -19.58 -22.19 -3.01
N ALA A 62 -19.71 -23.39 -2.41
CA ALA A 62 -19.01 -24.67 -2.63
C ALA A 62 -17.53 -24.56 -3.06
N VAL A 63 -16.67 -24.52 -2.05
CA VAL A 63 -15.23 -24.31 -2.12
C VAL A 63 -14.50 -25.51 -2.75
N SER A 64 -13.72 -25.26 -3.81
CA SER A 64 -12.61 -26.12 -4.21
C SER A 64 -11.24 -25.45 -3.90
N ALA A 65 -10.63 -26.04 -2.88
CA ALA A 65 -9.21 -26.23 -2.52
C ALA A 65 -8.20 -25.11 -2.28
N HIS A 66 -8.25 -23.88 -2.83
CA HIS A 66 -7.19 -22.90 -2.48
C HIS A 66 -7.70 -21.50 -2.09
N ARG A 67 -8.36 -21.50 -0.92
CA ARG A 67 -8.46 -20.43 0.11
C ARG A 67 -9.04 -19.07 -0.32
N ALA A 68 -10.36 -18.96 -0.24
CA ALA A 68 -11.09 -17.69 -0.30
C ALA A 68 -11.53 -17.21 1.09
N PHE A 69 -11.62 -15.90 1.28
CA PHE A 69 -12.15 -15.23 2.46
C PHE A 69 -13.67 -15.08 2.35
N SER A 70 -14.46 -15.60 3.30
CA SER A 70 -15.87 -15.21 3.37
C SER A 70 -15.99 -13.74 3.82
N ALA A 71 -17.12 -13.08 3.52
CA ALA A 71 -17.33 -11.69 3.92
C ALA A 71 -17.29 -11.50 5.46
N LEU A 72 -17.87 -12.44 6.22
CA LEU A 72 -17.85 -12.42 7.69
C LEU A 72 -16.44 -12.63 8.24
N GLU A 73 -15.67 -13.55 7.65
CA GLU A 73 -14.26 -13.72 8.01
C GLU A 73 -13.47 -12.46 7.67
N PHE A 74 -13.70 -11.83 6.52
CA PHE A 74 -12.95 -10.64 6.12
C PHE A 74 -13.17 -9.52 7.14
N ASP A 75 -14.44 -9.25 7.46
CA ASP A 75 -14.80 -8.20 8.41
C ASP A 75 -14.24 -8.49 9.80
N SER A 76 -14.31 -9.75 10.26
CA SER A 76 -13.77 -10.16 11.55
C SER A 76 -12.24 -10.14 11.60
N PHE A 77 -11.54 -10.59 10.54
CA PHE A 77 -10.08 -10.63 10.48
C PHE A 77 -9.48 -9.24 10.46
N PHE A 78 -10.05 -8.34 9.66
CA PHE A 78 -9.56 -6.96 9.56
C PHE A 78 -10.18 -6.03 10.61
N ASN A 79 -10.94 -6.56 11.58
CA ASN A 79 -11.43 -5.77 12.68
C ASN A 79 -10.26 -5.18 13.50
N GLY A 80 -10.32 -3.88 13.79
CA GLY A 80 -9.27 -3.17 14.52
C GLY A 80 -8.01 -2.81 13.73
N ILE A 81 -8.00 -2.97 12.40
CA ILE A 81 -6.90 -2.48 11.56
C ILE A 81 -7.10 -1.02 11.08
N ARG A 82 -8.30 -0.47 11.31
CA ARG A 82 -8.66 0.88 10.83
C ARG A 82 -7.74 1.92 11.46
N ASP A 83 -7.14 2.76 10.61
CA ASP A 83 -6.15 3.79 10.94
C ASP A 83 -4.75 3.24 11.31
N SER A 84 -4.03 2.75 10.29
CA SER A 84 -2.65 2.23 10.39
C SER A 84 -1.65 3.26 10.97
N LYS A 85 -2.00 4.54 10.96
CA LYS A 85 -1.19 5.65 11.46
C LYS A 85 -1.33 5.80 12.98
N LYS A 86 -2.48 5.45 13.57
CA LYS A 86 -2.71 5.47 15.02
C LYS A 86 -2.24 4.22 15.77
N ILE A 87 -1.94 3.13 15.07
CA ILE A 87 -1.41 1.91 15.70
C ILE A 87 0.10 2.04 16.00
N SER A 88 0.51 1.51 17.16
CA SER A 88 1.90 1.52 17.60
C SER A 88 2.79 0.67 16.69
N GLU A 89 4.11 0.91 16.71
CA GLU A 89 5.07 0.11 15.92
C GLU A 89 5.00 -1.38 16.26
N LYS A 90 4.89 -1.74 17.54
CA LYS A 90 4.68 -3.11 17.99
C LYS A 90 3.41 -3.72 17.39
N LYS A 91 2.32 -2.95 17.38
CA LYS A 91 1.04 -3.42 16.83
C LYS A 91 1.08 -3.57 15.30
N ARG A 92 1.78 -2.68 14.60
CA ARG A 92 2.06 -2.83 13.16
C ARG A 92 2.83 -4.09 12.85
N GLU A 93 3.87 -4.41 13.63
CA GLU A 93 4.65 -5.64 13.46
C GLU A 93 3.79 -6.90 13.73
N GLU A 94 2.87 -6.86 14.70
CA GLU A 94 1.88 -7.93 14.91
C GLU A 94 0.96 -8.11 13.71
N TRP A 95 0.35 -7.03 13.21
CA TRP A 95 -0.52 -7.06 12.04
C TRP A 95 0.21 -7.50 10.78
N TYR A 96 1.42 -7.01 10.56
CA TYR A 96 2.28 -7.45 9.47
C TYR A 96 2.42 -8.97 9.47
N ARG A 97 2.75 -9.58 10.62
CA ARG A 97 2.87 -11.04 10.74
C ARG A 97 1.54 -11.74 10.51
N LYS A 98 0.43 -11.22 11.05
CA LYS A 98 -0.91 -11.80 10.86
C LYS A 98 -1.31 -11.83 9.38
N ILE A 99 -1.12 -10.72 8.68
CA ILE A 99 -1.46 -10.59 7.26
C ILE A 99 -0.55 -11.48 6.41
N THR A 100 0.77 -11.33 6.55
CA THR A 100 1.74 -11.99 5.65
C THR A 100 1.83 -13.50 5.84
N LYS A 101 1.44 -14.02 7.01
CA LYS A 101 1.36 -15.47 7.28
C LYS A 101 -0.01 -16.07 7.00
N ASN A 102 -1.03 -15.26 6.72
CA ASN A 102 -2.36 -15.79 6.42
C ASN A 102 -2.37 -16.34 4.98
N PRO A 103 -2.58 -17.65 4.79
CA PRO A 103 -2.50 -18.26 3.47
C PRO A 103 -3.68 -17.92 2.55
N ALA A 104 -4.73 -17.28 3.06
CA ALA A 104 -5.85 -16.76 2.26
C ALA A 104 -5.60 -15.32 1.75
N ILE A 105 -4.46 -14.72 2.10
CA ILE A 105 -4.11 -13.36 1.72
C ILE A 105 -2.89 -13.39 0.82
N GLN A 106 -3.06 -12.92 -0.41
CA GLN A 106 -1.95 -12.65 -1.30
C GLN A 106 -1.47 -11.23 -1.11
N TRP A 107 -0.16 -11.03 -1.11
CA TRP A 107 0.42 -9.72 -0.91
C TRP A 107 1.71 -9.57 -1.71
N ALA A 108 2.02 -8.34 -2.07
CA ALA A 108 3.22 -8.01 -2.82
C ALA A 108 3.81 -6.69 -2.32
N VAL A 109 5.11 -6.53 -2.54
CA VAL A 109 5.85 -5.30 -2.26
C VAL A 109 6.70 -4.92 -3.48
N ALA A 110 6.75 -3.62 -3.74
CA ALA A 110 7.74 -3.00 -4.61
C ALA A 110 8.53 -1.96 -3.81
N VAL A 111 9.85 -1.98 -3.97
CA VAL A 111 10.75 -1.00 -3.38
C VAL A 111 11.35 -0.20 -4.53
N VAL A 112 11.15 1.11 -4.52
CA VAL A 112 11.69 2.01 -5.55
C VAL A 112 12.72 2.92 -4.89
N ASP A 113 13.97 2.70 -5.28
CA ASP A 113 15.13 3.34 -4.66
C ASP A 113 15.24 4.84 -4.98
N HIS A 114 16.01 5.53 -4.14
CA HIS A 114 16.16 6.99 -4.19
C HIS A 114 16.74 7.49 -5.53
N ASP A 115 17.56 6.69 -6.20
CA ASP A 115 18.15 7.04 -7.50
C ASP A 115 17.09 7.03 -8.60
N VAL A 116 16.14 6.08 -8.56
CA VAL A 116 14.97 6.07 -9.43
C VAL A 116 14.10 7.29 -9.13
N ILE A 117 13.83 7.57 -7.85
CA ILE A 117 13.05 8.74 -7.42
C ILE A 117 13.67 10.03 -7.96
N ASP A 118 14.99 10.17 -7.87
CA ASP A 118 15.71 11.33 -8.38
C ASP A 118 15.62 11.47 -9.91
N ARG A 119 15.58 10.34 -10.65
CA ARG A 119 15.45 10.34 -12.12
C ARG A 119 14.06 10.67 -12.63
N ILE A 120 13.02 10.11 -12.01
CA ILE A 120 11.64 10.16 -12.55
C ILE A 120 10.67 10.92 -11.68
N ASN A 121 11.12 11.58 -10.61
CA ASN A 121 10.32 12.21 -9.55
C ASN A 121 9.53 11.21 -8.67
N ILE A 122 9.12 11.69 -7.49
CA ILE A 122 8.45 10.86 -6.48
C ILE A 122 7.08 10.34 -6.90
N LEU A 123 6.32 11.10 -7.69
CA LEU A 123 5.00 10.68 -8.14
C LEU A 123 5.13 9.49 -9.10
N GLN A 124 5.96 9.60 -10.13
CA GLN A 124 6.14 8.51 -11.11
C GLN A 124 6.84 7.30 -10.48
N ALA A 125 7.81 7.51 -9.59
CA ALA A 125 8.43 6.42 -8.84
C ALA A 125 7.41 5.66 -7.98
N THR A 126 6.48 6.37 -7.34
CA THR A 126 5.42 5.73 -6.55
C THR A 126 4.45 4.96 -7.47
N ASN A 127 3.97 5.57 -8.56
CA ASN A 127 3.05 4.91 -9.50
C ASN A 127 3.68 3.71 -10.22
N ARG A 128 4.99 3.75 -10.49
CA ARG A 128 5.75 2.58 -10.95
C ARG A 128 5.68 1.45 -9.92
N GLY A 129 5.90 1.75 -8.64
CA GLY A 129 5.77 0.76 -7.57
C GLY A 129 4.35 0.20 -7.45
N VAL A 130 3.33 1.04 -7.64
CA VAL A 130 1.91 0.61 -7.70
C VAL A 130 1.68 -0.37 -8.84
N HIS A 131 2.18 -0.06 -10.04
CA HIS A 131 2.07 -0.94 -11.19
C HIS A 131 2.81 -2.27 -11.00
N ASP A 132 4.02 -2.24 -10.41
CA ASP A 132 4.79 -3.45 -10.12
C ASP A 132 4.09 -4.34 -9.08
N VAL A 133 3.47 -3.75 -8.06
CA VAL A 133 2.65 -4.46 -7.07
C VAL A 133 1.40 -5.04 -7.72
N TYR A 134 0.69 -4.25 -8.52
CA TYR A 134 -0.53 -4.67 -9.19
C TYR A 134 -0.27 -5.89 -10.08
N LYS A 135 0.76 -5.85 -10.92
CA LYS A 135 1.15 -6.98 -11.80
C LYS A 135 1.46 -8.28 -11.05
N LYS A 136 1.95 -8.20 -9.82
CA LYS A 136 2.24 -9.38 -8.99
C LYS A 136 0.99 -9.98 -8.35
N LEU A 137 -0.07 -9.19 -8.20
CA LEU A 137 -1.31 -9.57 -7.52
C LEU A 137 -2.47 -9.82 -8.48
N SER A 138 -2.40 -9.26 -9.69
CA SER A 138 -3.42 -9.43 -10.69
C SER A 138 -3.11 -10.67 -11.54
N PHE A 139 -3.96 -11.69 -11.44
CA PHE A 139 -3.90 -12.88 -12.32
C PHE A 139 -4.40 -12.58 -13.73
N SER A 140 -5.10 -11.47 -13.91
CA SER A 140 -5.49 -10.89 -15.20
C SER A 140 -5.55 -9.37 -15.08
N ALA A 141 -5.42 -8.66 -16.20
CA ALA A 141 -5.47 -7.18 -16.26
C ALA A 141 -6.85 -6.58 -15.89
N SER A 142 -7.80 -7.39 -15.42
CA SER A 142 -9.18 -7.02 -15.14
C SER A 142 -9.50 -6.98 -13.64
N VAL A 143 -8.57 -7.33 -12.75
CA VAL A 143 -8.83 -7.31 -11.31
C VAL A 143 -8.91 -5.85 -10.82
N PRO A 144 -10.01 -5.40 -10.19
CA PRO A 144 -10.14 -4.03 -9.71
C PRO A 144 -9.22 -3.74 -8.52
N ALA A 145 -8.60 -2.56 -8.53
CA ALA A 145 -7.74 -2.08 -7.45
C ALA A 145 -8.31 -0.84 -6.75
N LEU A 146 -8.22 -0.82 -5.43
CA LEU A 146 -8.49 0.32 -4.56
C LEU A 146 -7.14 0.91 -4.12
N LEU A 147 -6.86 2.15 -4.50
CA LEU A 147 -5.58 2.80 -4.26
C LEU A 147 -5.74 3.93 -3.23
N ASP A 148 -4.76 4.12 -2.35
CA ASP A 148 -4.77 5.28 -1.45
C ASP A 148 -4.53 6.60 -2.18
N GLY A 149 -5.27 7.64 -1.77
CA GLY A 149 -4.96 9.03 -2.08
C GLY A 149 -4.83 9.34 -3.57
N GLY A 150 -3.63 9.75 -3.97
CA GLY A 150 -3.30 10.20 -5.33
C GLY A 150 -2.57 9.16 -6.18
N LEU A 151 -2.56 7.90 -5.75
CA LEU A 151 -1.98 6.79 -6.51
C LEU A 151 -2.78 6.51 -7.79
N SER A 152 -2.10 6.01 -8.82
CA SER A 152 -2.75 5.62 -10.07
C SER A 152 -2.12 4.39 -10.73
N LEU A 153 -2.90 3.76 -11.61
CA LEU A 153 -2.46 2.70 -12.51
C LEU A 153 -2.62 3.13 -13.97
N PRO A 154 -1.77 2.63 -14.89
CA PRO A 154 -1.98 2.84 -16.32
C PRO A 154 -3.22 2.09 -16.80
N LYS A 155 -3.94 2.68 -17.77
CA LYS A 155 -5.02 1.98 -18.49
C LYS A 155 -4.45 0.74 -19.22
N PRO A 156 -5.21 -0.36 -19.36
CA PRO A 156 -6.64 -0.52 -19.06
C PRO A 156 -6.95 -1.01 -17.63
N ALA A 157 -5.99 -1.03 -16.71
CA ALA A 157 -6.23 -1.57 -15.37
C ALA A 157 -7.38 -0.83 -14.64
N PRO A 158 -8.42 -1.53 -14.17
CA PRO A 158 -9.53 -0.90 -13.45
C PRO A 158 -9.08 -0.52 -12.03
N PHE A 159 -9.15 0.77 -11.69
CA PHE A 159 -8.79 1.22 -10.34
C PHE A 159 -9.61 2.41 -9.84
N GLN A 160 -9.85 2.45 -8.53
CA GLN A 160 -10.43 3.60 -7.85
C GLN A 160 -9.44 4.16 -6.83
N ALA A 161 -9.10 5.44 -6.96
CA ALA A 161 -8.34 6.17 -5.96
C ALA A 161 -9.26 6.69 -4.85
N ILE A 162 -8.89 6.46 -3.58
CA ILE A 162 -9.71 6.79 -2.41
C ILE A 162 -8.94 7.73 -1.51
N ILE A 163 -9.44 8.96 -1.34
CA ILE A 163 -8.86 9.93 -0.41
C ILE A 163 -8.89 9.37 1.01
N LYS A 164 -7.71 9.24 1.64
CA LYS A 164 -7.53 8.61 2.97
C LYS A 164 -8.12 7.20 2.98
N GLY A 165 -7.80 6.43 1.94
CA GLY A 165 -8.23 5.05 1.78
C GLY A 165 -7.72 4.18 2.92
N ASP A 166 -6.51 4.43 3.43
CA ASP A 166 -5.91 3.72 4.56
C ASP A 166 -6.72 3.86 5.87
N GLU A 167 -7.46 4.95 6.04
CA GLU A 167 -8.35 5.20 7.17
C GLU A 167 -9.75 4.57 6.98
N LYS A 168 -10.14 4.29 5.73
CA LYS A 168 -11.52 3.92 5.35
C LYS A 168 -11.68 2.47 4.91
N ILE A 169 -10.71 1.93 4.20
CA ILE A 169 -10.77 0.65 3.52
C ILE A 169 -9.78 -0.32 4.19
N PRO A 170 -10.24 -1.44 4.76
CA PRO A 170 -9.39 -2.38 5.47
C PRO A 170 -8.22 -2.92 4.63
N LEU A 171 -8.43 -3.18 3.33
CA LEU A 171 -7.37 -3.65 2.43
C LEU A 171 -6.27 -2.62 2.21
N ILE A 172 -6.63 -1.35 2.00
CA ILE A 172 -5.66 -0.27 1.86
C ILE A 172 -4.91 -0.09 3.19
N SER A 173 -5.63 -0.15 4.32
CA SER A 173 -5.01 -0.08 5.65
C SER A 173 -4.00 -1.22 5.90
N ALA A 174 -4.35 -2.44 5.50
CA ALA A 174 -3.47 -3.59 5.58
C ALA A 174 -2.24 -3.44 4.67
N ALA A 175 -2.42 -2.94 3.44
CA ALA A 175 -1.32 -2.63 2.53
C ALA A 175 -0.39 -1.55 3.12
N SER A 176 -0.97 -0.51 3.73
CA SER A 176 -0.25 0.55 4.46
C SER A 176 0.70 -0.01 5.50
N ILE A 177 0.23 -1.00 6.28
CA ILE A 177 1.04 -1.66 7.32
C ILE A 177 2.20 -2.43 6.69
N ILE A 178 1.96 -3.18 5.62
CA ILE A 178 3.03 -3.91 4.91
C ILE A 178 4.08 -2.92 4.38
N ALA A 179 3.66 -1.85 3.71
CA ALA A 179 4.55 -0.83 3.18
C ALA A 179 5.38 -0.17 4.30
N LYS A 180 4.71 0.25 5.39
CA LYS A 180 5.32 0.93 6.53
C LYS A 180 6.34 0.08 7.26
N VAL A 181 5.97 -1.14 7.64
CA VAL A 181 6.87 -2.07 8.36
C VAL A 181 8.06 -2.44 7.48
N THR A 182 7.83 -2.73 6.20
CA THR A 182 8.92 -3.05 5.26
C THR A 182 9.88 -1.88 5.11
N ARG A 183 9.36 -0.66 4.92
CA ARG A 183 10.18 0.54 4.82
C ARG A 183 10.98 0.81 6.09
N ASP A 184 10.36 0.75 7.26
CA ASP A 184 11.05 1.03 8.53
C ASP A 184 12.17 0.02 8.79
N ARG A 185 11.98 -1.25 8.41
CA ARG A 185 13.05 -2.27 8.42
C ARG A 185 14.20 -1.92 7.47
N ILE A 186 13.92 -1.43 6.26
CA ILE A 186 14.94 -0.94 5.32
C ILE A 186 15.72 0.23 5.95
N MET A 187 15.03 1.20 6.56
CA MET A 187 15.70 2.34 7.18
C MET A 187 16.58 1.93 8.38
N ARG A 188 16.17 0.92 9.16
CA ARG A 188 17.04 0.32 10.20
C ARG A 188 18.27 -0.35 9.62
N LYS A 189 18.15 -1.06 8.48
CA LYS A 189 19.31 -1.63 7.78
C LYS A 189 20.24 -0.53 7.26
N LEU A 190 19.69 0.54 6.69
CA LEU A 190 20.47 1.70 6.24
C LEU A 190 21.17 2.40 7.40
N HIS A 191 20.56 2.46 8.60
CA HIS A 191 21.23 2.99 9.78
C HIS A 191 22.51 2.23 10.12
N LYS A 192 22.51 0.89 10.01
CA LYS A 192 23.73 0.09 10.24
C LYS A 192 24.86 0.46 9.28
N LYS A 193 24.53 0.77 8.01
CA LYS A 193 25.50 1.20 6.99
C LYS A 193 25.91 2.68 7.15
N TYR A 194 25.01 3.52 7.64
CA TYR A 194 25.16 4.97 7.75
C TYR A 194 24.83 5.46 9.17
N PRO A 195 25.55 5.02 10.22
CA PRO A 195 25.15 5.22 11.61
C PRO A 195 25.06 6.70 12.01
N ARG A 196 25.96 7.54 11.47
CA ARG A 196 25.98 8.99 11.73
C ARG A 196 24.71 9.74 11.34
N TYR A 197 23.88 9.17 10.48
CA TYR A 197 22.63 9.80 10.01
C TYR A 197 21.41 9.41 10.82
N ARG A 198 21.51 8.49 11.81
CA ARG A 198 20.41 8.13 12.71
C ARG A 198 19.06 7.79 12.03
N PHE A 199 19.13 7.10 10.88
CA PHE A 199 17.94 6.63 10.16
C PHE A 199 17.04 5.70 10.98
N ASP A 200 17.57 5.08 12.04
CA ASP A 200 16.83 4.31 13.03
C ASP A 200 15.77 5.15 13.76
N LEU A 201 16.00 6.44 13.95
CA LEU A 201 15.08 7.32 14.68
C LEU A 201 14.03 7.92 13.73
N HIS A 202 14.48 8.75 12.81
CA HIS A 202 13.59 9.56 11.96
C HIS A 202 13.24 8.91 10.63
N LYS A 203 13.73 7.68 10.34
CA LYS A 203 13.37 6.92 9.12
C LYS A 203 13.55 7.71 7.82
N GLY A 204 14.52 8.62 7.78
CA GLY A 204 14.81 9.49 6.63
C GLY A 204 13.92 10.73 6.49
N TYR A 205 12.90 10.93 7.33
CA TYR A 205 12.10 12.16 7.32
C TYR A 205 12.97 13.37 7.70
N GLY A 206 12.67 14.54 7.13
CA GLY A 206 13.39 15.80 7.36
C GLY A 206 13.14 16.41 8.73
N THR A 207 13.36 15.66 9.81
CA THR A 207 13.24 16.17 11.18
C THR A 207 14.37 17.15 11.49
N LYS A 208 14.22 17.95 12.57
CA LYS A 208 15.29 18.84 13.06
C LYS A 208 16.64 18.11 13.21
N LEU A 209 16.60 16.88 13.75
CA LEU A 209 17.77 16.03 13.87
C LEU A 209 18.38 15.69 12.50
N HIS A 210 17.56 15.21 11.56
CA HIS A 210 18.07 14.79 10.24
C HIS A 210 18.73 15.94 9.49
N ARG A 211 18.10 17.13 9.47
CA ARG A 211 18.66 18.33 8.83
C ARG A 211 19.99 18.74 9.47
N LYS A 212 20.09 18.71 10.80
CA LYS A 212 21.35 18.99 11.51
C LYS A 212 22.46 18.03 11.11
N LEU A 213 22.14 16.73 10.97
CA LEU A 213 23.11 15.71 10.56
C LEU A 213 23.54 15.89 9.09
N ILE A 214 22.62 16.26 8.20
CA ILE A 214 22.96 16.58 6.80
C ILE A 214 23.84 17.83 6.74
N LYS A 215 23.53 18.89 7.50
CA LYS A 215 24.38 20.09 7.56
C LYS A 215 25.79 19.78 8.04
N ARG A 216 25.94 18.85 9.00
CA ARG A 216 27.24 18.46 9.56
C ARG A 216 28.06 17.54 8.66
N PHE A 217 27.43 16.58 7.99
CA PHE A 217 28.13 15.49 7.30
C PHE A 217 27.92 15.47 5.78
N GLY A 218 27.14 16.40 5.23
CA GLY A 218 26.66 16.35 3.86
C GLY A 218 25.65 15.22 3.62
N ARG A 219 25.08 15.17 2.41
CA ARG A 219 24.20 14.07 1.98
C ARG A 219 24.98 12.75 1.90
N SER A 220 24.40 11.67 2.40
CA SER A 220 24.88 10.31 2.12
C SER A 220 24.46 9.83 0.73
N GLN A 221 24.99 8.68 0.30
CA GLN A 221 24.61 8.05 -0.97
C GLN A 221 23.12 7.71 -1.07
N VAL A 222 22.42 7.54 0.05
CA VAL A 222 20.99 7.15 0.08
C VAL A 222 20.02 8.33 0.23
N HIS A 223 20.52 9.55 0.17
CA HIS A 223 19.67 10.75 0.13
C HIS A 223 19.12 10.98 -1.27
N ARG A 224 17.87 11.43 -1.34
CA ARG A 224 17.24 11.91 -2.57
C ARG A 224 17.78 13.30 -2.88
N ARG A 225 18.56 13.40 -3.95
CA ARG A 225 19.23 14.65 -4.35
C ARG A 225 18.24 15.67 -4.88
N SER A 226 17.15 15.21 -5.50
CA SER A 226 16.07 16.04 -6.02
C SER A 226 15.21 16.71 -4.94
N PHE A 227 15.28 16.26 -3.68
CA PHE A 227 14.47 16.79 -2.60
C PHE A 227 15.18 17.97 -1.93
N GLN A 228 14.45 19.07 -1.76
CA GLN A 228 14.92 20.24 -1.03
C GLN A 228 15.06 19.94 0.47
N ILE A 229 16.12 20.48 1.06
CA ILE A 229 16.36 20.43 2.50
C ILE A 229 16.01 21.82 3.04
N SER A 230 14.72 22.05 3.29
CA SER A 230 14.21 23.21 4.04
C SER A 230 14.12 22.86 5.51
#